data_AF-A0A5B8ECP0-F1
#
_entry.id   AF-A0A5B8ECP0-F1
#
_cell.length_a   1.000
_cell.length_b   1.000
_cell.length_c   1.000
_cell.angle_alpha   90.00
_cell.angle_beta   90.00
_cell.angle_gamma   90.00
#
_symmetry.space_group_name_H-M   'P 1'
#
loop_
_entity.id
_entity.type
_entity.pdbx_description
1 polymer ?
#
loop_
_entity_poly.entity_id
_entity_poly.type
_entity_poly.pdbx_seq_one_letter_code
_entity_poly.pdbx_strand_id
1 'polypeptide(L)'
;MVTSEVIGMKNKFREMRGDLTQKQMVKIINKELEASGFSGITTATWSRWETGANEPSKAMYKWLSNFFGVSIAYLKGITGTQMSFEQLAHEYDLLLADYHELSLIHYADLEKIETLKGQLNYYREKK
;
A
#
# COMPACT_ATOMS: atom_id res chain seq x y z
N MET A 1 15.36 -25.55 -26.85
CA MET A 1 16.01 -24.51 -26.05
C MET A 1 14.98 -23.42 -25.81
N VAL A 2 14.38 -23.36 -24.62
CA VAL A 2 13.41 -22.32 -24.27
C VAL A 2 14.22 -21.13 -23.75
N THR A 3 14.39 -20.10 -24.58
CA THR A 3 15.06 -18.87 -24.18
C THR A 3 14.13 -18.07 -23.29
N SER A 4 14.31 -18.27 -21.97
CA SER A 4 13.92 -17.41 -20.84
C SER A 4 13.16 -16.14 -21.23
N GLU A 5 11.87 -16.30 -21.47
CA GLU A 5 10.88 -15.22 -21.53
C GLU A 5 10.59 -14.76 -20.08
N VAL A 6 11.64 -14.41 -19.36
CA VAL A 6 11.61 -13.79 -18.03
C VAL A 6 12.06 -12.35 -18.24
N ILE A 7 11.25 -11.58 -18.98
CA ILE A 7 11.28 -10.12 -18.89
C ILE A 7 10.81 -9.82 -17.46
N GLY A 8 11.81 -9.75 -16.58
CA GLY A 8 11.65 -9.91 -15.15
C GLY A 8 10.66 -8.95 -14.53
N MET A 9 9.94 -9.44 -13.53
CA MET A 9 9.31 -8.60 -12.51
C MET A 9 10.33 -7.53 -12.11
N LYS A 10 10.09 -6.28 -12.54
CA LYS A 10 10.98 -5.17 -12.22
C LYS A 10 11.07 -5.09 -10.71
N ASN A 11 12.27 -5.33 -10.18
CA ASN A 11 12.53 -5.19 -8.76
C ASN A 11 12.18 -3.75 -8.35
N LYS A 12 11.39 -3.61 -7.28
CA LYS A 12 10.80 -2.35 -6.86
C LYS A 12 11.86 -1.34 -6.43
N PHE A 13 13.02 -1.78 -5.96
CA PHE A 13 14.16 -0.88 -5.71
C PHE A 13 14.71 -0.25 -6.99
N ARG A 14 14.80 -1.02 -8.09
CA ARG A 14 15.20 -0.49 -9.40
C ARG A 14 14.16 0.46 -9.97
N GLU A 15 12.88 0.16 -9.77
CA GLU A 15 11.76 1.06 -10.15
C GLU A 15 11.85 2.39 -9.40
N MET A 16 12.00 2.35 -8.07
CA MET A 16 12.15 3.55 -7.23
C MET A 16 13.43 4.34 -7.53
N ARG A 17 14.48 3.69 -8.07
CA ARG A 17 15.69 4.40 -8.52
C ARG A 17 15.46 5.24 -9.77
N GLY A 18 14.56 4.81 -10.66
CA GLY A 18 14.38 5.43 -11.97
C GLY A 18 15.71 5.53 -12.73
N ASP A 19 15.98 6.72 -13.27
CA ASP A 19 17.16 6.98 -14.12
C ASP A 19 18.44 7.29 -13.33
N LEU A 20 18.36 7.41 -12.00
CA LEU A 20 19.55 7.63 -11.18
C LEU A 20 20.49 6.44 -11.27
N THR A 21 21.80 6.66 -11.29
CA THR A 21 22.76 5.56 -11.09
C THR A 21 22.66 5.01 -9.67
N GLN A 22 23.07 3.76 -9.45
CA GLN A 22 23.11 3.18 -8.09
C GLN A 22 23.94 4.05 -7.13
N LYS A 23 25.05 4.62 -7.63
CA LYS A 23 25.92 5.53 -6.85
C LYS A 23 25.19 6.83 -6.46
N GLN A 24 24.40 7.42 -7.36
CA GLN A 24 23.60 8.61 -7.06
C GLN A 24 22.51 8.31 -6.03
N MET A 25 21.77 7.20 -6.20
CA MET A 25 20.73 6.80 -5.24
C MET A 25 21.32 6.57 -3.84
N VAL A 26 22.42 5.84 -3.73
CA VAL A 26 23.11 5.59 -2.46
C VAL A 26 23.60 6.89 -1.82
N LYS A 27 24.09 7.85 -2.62
CA LYS A 27 24.49 9.17 -2.11
C LYS A 27 23.31 9.93 -1.49
N ILE A 28 22.14 9.88 -2.12
CA ILE A 28 20.91 10.51 -1.61
C ILE A 28 20.47 9.81 -0.32
N ILE A 29 20.35 8.48 -0.36
CA ILE A 29 19.91 7.69 0.81
C ILE A 29 20.86 7.89 2.00
N ASN A 30 22.18 7.83 1.80
CA ASN A 30 23.13 8.00 2.89
C ASN A 30 23.07 9.39 3.52
N LYS A 31 22.82 10.43 2.73
CA LYS A 31 22.63 11.79 3.26
C LYS A 31 21.42 11.85 4.22
N GLU A 32 20.32 11.18 3.87
CA GLU A 32 19.11 11.15 4.73
C GLU A 32 19.26 10.17 5.91
N LEU A 33 19.99 9.07 5.75
CA LEU A 33 20.29 8.12 6.83
C LEU A 33 21.16 8.78 7.90
N GLU A 34 22.18 9.54 7.50
CA GLU A 34 23.04 10.32 8.42
C GLU A 34 22.22 11.31 9.24
N ALA A 35 21.29 12.04 8.60
CA ALA A 35 20.37 12.94 9.30
C ALA A 35 19.42 12.22 10.27
N SER A 36 19.15 10.93 10.02
CA SER A 36 18.27 10.09 10.81
C SER A 36 19.01 9.27 11.89
N GLY A 37 20.34 9.41 12.02
CA GLY A 37 21.15 8.65 12.98
C GLY A 37 21.41 7.17 12.60
N PHE A 38 21.17 6.79 11.34
CA PHE A 38 21.44 5.45 10.83
C PHE A 38 22.82 5.38 10.16
N SER A 39 23.40 4.18 10.13
CA SER A 39 24.57 3.91 9.31
C SER A 39 24.20 3.90 7.83
N GLY A 40 25.06 4.50 7.01
CA GLY A 40 24.91 4.49 5.55
C GLY A 40 25.05 3.08 4.96
N ILE A 41 24.53 2.92 3.74
CA ILE A 41 24.64 1.70 2.95
C ILE A 41 25.69 1.85 1.85
N THR A 42 26.17 0.72 1.32
CA THR A 42 27.10 0.70 0.19
C THR A 42 26.36 0.55 -1.14
N THR A 43 27.00 0.94 -2.25
CA THR A 43 26.48 0.66 -3.60
C THR A 43 26.31 -0.82 -3.87
N ALA A 44 27.19 -1.67 -3.32
CA ALA A 44 27.06 -3.12 -3.42
C ALA A 44 25.80 -3.63 -2.71
N THR A 45 25.49 -3.09 -1.53
CA THR A 45 24.25 -3.40 -0.79
C THR A 45 23.02 -3.05 -1.62
N TRP A 46 22.96 -1.83 -2.15
CA TRP A 46 21.85 -1.40 -3.02
C TRP A 46 21.72 -2.28 -4.26
N SER A 47 22.84 -2.61 -4.92
CA SER A 47 22.81 -3.48 -6.10
C SER A 47 22.27 -4.87 -5.78
N ARG A 48 22.62 -5.45 -4.62
CA ARG A 48 22.08 -6.76 -4.22
C ARG A 48 20.59 -6.72 -3.93
N TRP A 49 20.08 -5.60 -3.40
CA TRP A 49 18.64 -5.39 -3.27
C TRP A 49 17.95 -5.30 -4.63
N GLU A 50 18.53 -4.60 -5.62
CA GLU A 50 17.96 -4.52 -6.98
C GLU A 50 17.94 -5.84 -7.74
N THR A 51 18.92 -6.71 -7.48
CA THR A 51 19.00 -8.04 -8.10
C THR A 51 18.25 -9.11 -7.31
N GLY A 52 17.75 -8.80 -6.11
CA GLY A 52 17.14 -9.77 -5.21
C GLY A 52 18.14 -10.76 -4.61
N ALA A 53 19.46 -10.50 -4.72
CA ALA A 53 20.49 -11.36 -4.14
C ALA A 53 20.49 -11.33 -2.60
N ASN A 54 19.99 -10.25 -2.01
CA ASN A 54 19.61 -10.19 -0.60
C ASN A 54 18.47 -9.17 -0.41
N GLU A 55 17.95 -9.12 0.81
CA GLU A 55 16.90 -8.17 1.19
C GLU A 55 17.35 -7.21 2.29
N PRO A 56 16.77 -6.01 2.36
CA PRO A 56 16.89 -5.13 3.52
C PRO A 56 16.40 -5.79 4.82
N SER A 57 16.88 -5.30 5.95
CA SER A 57 16.32 -5.65 7.26
C SER A 57 14.91 -5.07 7.43
N LYS A 58 14.14 -5.56 8.42
CA LYS A 58 12.80 -5.02 8.73
C LYS A 58 12.81 -3.51 9.02
N ALA A 59 13.81 -3.05 9.79
CA ALA A 59 13.99 -1.63 10.10
C ALA A 59 14.31 -0.82 8.83
N MET A 60 15.18 -1.35 7.98
CA MET A 60 15.55 -0.69 6.72
C MET A 60 14.38 -0.65 5.73
N TYR A 61 13.57 -1.72 5.62
CA TYR A 61 12.33 -1.68 4.84
C TYR A 61 11.38 -0.59 5.31
N LYS A 62 11.19 -0.44 6.63
CA LYS A 62 10.33 0.61 7.20
C LYS A 62 10.88 2.01 6.92
N TRP A 63 12.20 2.18 7.00
CA TRP A 63 12.84 3.45 6.67
C TRP A 63 12.69 3.78 5.18
N LEU A 64 13.02 2.83 4.29
CA LEU A 64 12.90 3.00 2.83
C LEU A 64 11.44 3.24 2.40
N SER A 65 10.47 2.58 3.04
CA SER A 65 9.05 2.80 2.75
C SER A 65 8.63 4.23 3.07
N ASN A 66 9.14 4.79 4.17
CA ASN A 66 8.87 6.17 4.55
C ASN A 66 9.61 7.15 3.60
N PHE A 67 10.87 6.87 3.26
CA PHE A 67 11.68 7.69 2.35
C PHE A 67 11.06 7.80 0.95
N PHE A 68 10.58 6.68 0.39
CA PHE A 68 9.95 6.66 -0.94
C PHE A 68 8.44 6.98 -0.93
N GLY A 69 7.81 7.05 0.25
CA GLY A 69 6.36 7.30 0.36
C GLY A 69 5.49 6.14 -0.16
N VAL A 70 5.97 4.89 -0.05
CA VAL A 70 5.29 3.68 -0.53
C VAL A 70 5.09 2.67 0.59
N SER A 71 4.25 1.66 0.39
CA SER A 71 4.10 0.58 1.39
C SER A 71 5.28 -0.38 1.39
N ILE A 72 5.54 -1.03 2.54
CA ILE A 72 6.55 -2.12 2.61
C ILE A 72 6.17 -3.27 1.65
N ALA A 73 4.88 -3.57 1.52
CA ALA A 73 4.39 -4.59 0.59
C ALA A 73 4.74 -4.24 -0.85
N TYR A 74 4.64 -2.95 -1.23
CA TYR A 74 5.04 -2.48 -2.55
C TYR A 74 6.54 -2.63 -2.77
N LEU A 75 7.40 -2.25 -1.80
CA LEU A 75 8.86 -2.43 -1.93
C LEU A 75 9.27 -3.91 -2.06
N LYS A 76 8.51 -4.81 -1.44
CA LYS A 76 8.71 -6.26 -1.56
C LYS A 76 8.16 -6.85 -2.86
N GLY A 77 7.49 -6.07 -3.69
CA GLY A 77 6.82 -6.55 -4.90
C GLY A 77 5.57 -7.38 -4.64
N ILE A 78 5.03 -7.36 -3.42
CA ILE A 78 3.84 -8.13 -3.01
C ILE A 78 2.55 -7.50 -3.58
N THR A 79 2.58 -6.22 -3.96
CA THR A 79 1.44 -5.55 -4.61
C THR A 79 1.17 -6.02 -6.05
N GLY A 80 1.86 -7.08 -6.48
CA GLY A 80 1.68 -7.74 -7.77
C GLY A 80 1.18 -9.17 -7.63
N THR A 81 0.57 -9.57 -6.49
CA THR A 81 -0.28 -10.77 -6.51
C THR A 81 -1.36 -10.49 -7.55
N GLN A 82 -1.17 -11.02 -8.76
CA GLN A 82 -2.26 -11.35 -9.65
C GLN A 82 -3.15 -12.25 -8.81
N MET A 83 -4.13 -11.65 -8.15
CA MET A 83 -5.28 -12.40 -7.72
C MET A 83 -5.81 -13.04 -8.98
N SER A 84 -5.98 -14.35 -8.96
CA SER A 84 -6.75 -14.99 -10.02
C SER A 84 -8.11 -14.30 -10.09
N PHE A 85 -8.77 -14.37 -11.25
CA PHE A 85 -10.10 -13.80 -11.40
C PHE A 85 -11.04 -14.29 -10.28
N GLU A 86 -10.89 -15.54 -9.86
CA GLU A 86 -11.62 -16.15 -8.76
C GLU A 86 -11.32 -15.51 -7.40
N GLN A 87 -10.04 -15.18 -7.12
CA GLN A 87 -9.66 -14.50 -5.88
C GLN A 87 -10.18 -13.06 -5.86
N LEU A 88 -10.13 -12.37 -7.00
CA LEU A 88 -10.63 -11.00 -7.13
C LEU A 88 -12.16 -10.94 -7.01
N ALA A 89 -12.85 -11.89 -7.64
CA ALA A 89 -14.30 -12.04 -7.53
C ALA A 89 -14.72 -12.33 -6.09
N HIS A 90 -13.97 -13.21 -5.40
CA HIS A 90 -14.25 -13.50 -3.99
C HIS A 90 -14.04 -12.28 -3.08
N GLU A 91 -12.95 -11.53 -3.26
CA GLU A 91 -12.71 -10.30 -2.49
C GLU A 91 -13.78 -9.24 -2.78
N TYR A 92 -14.23 -9.13 -4.04
CA TYR A 92 -15.34 -8.26 -4.41
C TYR A 92 -16.66 -8.69 -3.78
N ASP A 93 -16.98 -9.98 -3.75
CA ASP A 93 -18.17 -10.51 -3.09
C ASP A 93 -18.15 -10.23 -1.58
N LEU A 94 -16.99 -10.39 -0.93
CA LEU A 94 -16.81 -10.06 0.48
C LEU A 94 -16.99 -8.55 0.75
N LEU A 95 -16.40 -7.69 -0.08
CA LEU A 95 -16.55 -6.24 0.00
C LEU A 95 -18.00 -5.80 -0.25
N LEU A 96 -18.69 -6.44 -1.20
CA LEU A 96 -20.07 -6.14 -1.52
C LEU A 96 -21.01 -6.54 -0.37
N ALA A 97 -20.73 -7.67 0.30
CA ALA A 97 -21.47 -8.09 1.48
C ALA A 97 -21.31 -7.10 2.64
N ASP A 98 -20.08 -6.66 2.93
CA ASP A 98 -19.79 -5.67 3.96
C ASP A 98 -20.44 -4.31 3.65
N TYR A 99 -20.37 -3.88 2.38
CA TYR A 99 -21.06 -2.66 1.93
C TYR A 99 -22.58 -2.78 2.04
N HIS A 100 -23.15 -3.94 1.72
CA HIS A 100 -24.59 -4.18 1.83
C HIS A 100 -25.02 -4.14 3.30
N GLU A 101 -24.27 -4.76 4.21
CA GLU A 101 -24.52 -4.71 5.66
C GLU A 101 -24.45 -3.28 6.21
N LEU A 102 -23.41 -2.53 5.84
CA LEU A 102 -23.27 -1.11 6.20
C LEU A 102 -24.40 -0.24 5.64
N SER A 103 -24.85 -0.51 4.41
CA SER A 103 -25.95 0.22 3.78
C SER A 103 -27.29 -0.03 4.47
N LEU A 104 -27.55 -1.27 4.92
CA LEU A 104 -28.75 -1.63 5.66
C LEU A 104 -28.80 -0.96 7.03
N ILE A 105 -27.66 -0.92 7.74
CA ILE A 105 -27.53 -0.21 9.02
C ILE A 105 -27.80 1.28 8.80
N HIS A 106 -27.19 1.88 7.77
CA HIS A 106 -27.37 3.30 7.49
C HIS A 106 -28.83 3.66 7.13
N TYR A 107 -29.52 2.83 6.35
CA TYR A 107 -30.91 3.07 5.98
C TYR A 107 -31.86 2.98 7.18
N ALA A 108 -31.63 2.02 8.09
CA ALA A 108 -32.42 1.88 9.31
C ALA A 108 -32.27 3.10 10.25
N ASP A 109 -31.06 3.67 10.34
CA ASP A 109 -30.83 4.88 11.11
C ASP A 109 -31.51 6.11 10.49
N LEU A 110 -31.52 6.23 9.16
CA LEU A 110 -32.21 7.31 8.44
C LEU A 110 -33.72 7.27 8.67
N GLU A 111 -34.34 6.10 8.58
CA GLU A 111 -35.79 5.92 8.81
C GLU A 111 -36.16 6.28 10.26
N LYS A 112 -35.31 5.90 11.22
CA LYS A 112 -35.49 6.25 12.63
C LYS A 112 -35.37 7.76 12.86
N ILE A 113 -34.42 8.43 12.19
CA ILE A 113 -34.25 9.89 12.24
C ILE A 113 -35.47 10.61 11.65
N GLU A 114 -35.98 10.16 10.50
CA GLU A 114 -37.17 10.75 9.87
C GLU A 114 -38.42 10.60 10.74
N THR A 115 -38.60 9.42 11.34
CA THR A 115 -39.69 9.16 12.28
C THR A 115 -39.63 10.11 13.48
N LEU A 116 -38.45 10.28 14.08
CA LEU A 116 -38.24 11.19 15.21
C LEU A 116 -38.47 12.66 14.82
N LYS A 117 -38.06 13.07 13.61
CA LYS A 117 -38.32 14.42 13.08
C LYS A 117 -39.83 14.67 12.93
N GLY A 118 -40.58 13.69 12.42
CA GLY A 118 -42.04 13.77 12.30
C GLY A 118 -42.74 13.91 13.67
N GLN A 119 -42.33 13.10 14.65
CA GLN A 119 -42.84 13.20 16.02
C GLN A 119 -42.54 14.57 16.66
N LEU A 120 -41.31 15.07 16.49
CA LEU A 120 -40.93 16.38 17.03
C LEU A 120 -41.76 17.52 16.43
N ASN A 121 -42.00 17.51 15.12
CA ASN A 121 -42.84 18.52 14.46
C ASN A 121 -44.28 18.47 14.99
N TYR A 122 -44.86 17.27 15.15
CA TYR A 122 -46.18 17.10 15.74
C TYR A 122 -46.29 17.72 17.15
N TYR A 123 -45.28 17.52 17.99
CA TYR A 123 -45.27 18.12 19.33
C TYR A 123 -45.01 19.63 19.33
N ARG A 124 -44.34 20.18 18.31
CA ARG A 124 -44.14 21.63 18.14
C ARG A 124 -45.41 22.34 17.71
N GLU A 125 -46.22 21.74 16.86
CA GLU A 125 -47.46 22.33 16.34
C GLU A 125 -48.64 22.29 17.33
N LYS A 126 -48.54 21.46 18.39
CA LYS A 126 -49.53 21.35 19.47
C LYS A 126 -49.27 22.27 20.68
N LYS A 127 -48.22 23.08 20.64
CA LYS A 127 -47.88 24.09 21.66
C LYS A 127 -48.27 25.48 21.18
#